data_AF-A0A081DGF3-F1
#
_entry.id   AF-A0A081DGF3-F1
#
_cell.length_a   1.000
_cell.length_b   1.000
_cell.length_c   1.000
_cell.angle_alpha   90.00
_cell.angle_beta   90.00
_cell.angle_gamma   90.00
#
_symmetry.space_group_name_H-M   'P 1'
#
loop_
_entity.id
_entity.type
_entity.pdbx_description
1 polymer ?
#
loop_
_entity_poly.entity_id
_entity_poly.type
_entity_poly.pdbx_seq_one_letter_code
_entity_poly.pdbx_strand_id
1 'polypeptide(L)'
;MKKILIILTTALIVSCGGKAPSIDELLAQGDEKAIAAKKTELNNQKASIDETLKKIQDYQNEHGDKPINTQVSTMIVKDTLFDHYIELQGSVDTKQNITIMPEMSGLLTQVYVKEGQKVVAGQILAKIDDGGLSQQIQQMQVQEQLAKTTFERQKRLWDQT
;
A
#
# COMPACT_ATOMS: atom_id res chain seq x y z
N MET A 1 -61.59 -76.57 6.42
CA MET A 1 -60.31 -77.24 6.74
C MET A 1 -59.30 -76.14 7.07
N LYS A 2 -58.60 -76.29 8.20
CA LYS A 2 -58.18 -75.19 9.09
C LYS A 2 -57.21 -74.21 8.44
N LYS A 3 -57.50 -72.93 8.70
CA LYS A 3 -56.87 -71.73 8.17
C LYS A 3 -55.50 -71.48 8.80
N ILE A 4 -54.58 -71.05 7.94
CA ILE A 4 -53.39 -70.25 8.21
C ILE A 4 -53.70 -69.13 9.21
N LEU A 5 -52.86 -69.01 10.23
CA LEU A 5 -52.91 -67.93 11.22
C LEU A 5 -51.55 -67.23 11.23
N ILE A 6 -51.54 -66.04 10.64
CA ILE A 6 -50.46 -65.05 10.64
C ILE A 6 -50.77 -64.06 11.79
N ILE A 7 -49.73 -63.34 12.25
CA ILE A 7 -49.75 -62.04 12.95
C ILE A 7 -49.87 -62.22 14.49
N LEU A 8 -49.12 -61.60 15.41
CA LEU A 8 -48.45 -60.28 15.50
C LEU A 8 -47.57 -60.27 16.78
N THR A 9 -46.41 -59.60 16.75
CA THR A 9 -45.74 -58.88 17.88
C THR A 9 -45.58 -59.60 19.23
N THR A 10 -44.39 -59.70 19.83
CA THR A 10 -43.69 -58.58 20.49
C THR A 10 -42.33 -59.06 21.02
N ALA A 11 -41.31 -58.20 20.89
CA ALA A 11 -40.05 -58.11 21.63
C ALA A 11 -39.59 -59.28 22.53
N LEU A 12 -38.38 -59.80 22.27
CA LEU A 12 -37.21 -59.45 23.09
C LEU A 12 -35.95 -59.87 22.34
N ILE A 13 -35.24 -58.88 21.81
CA ILE A 13 -33.87 -59.02 21.37
C ILE A 13 -33.03 -59.06 22.65
N VAL A 14 -32.64 -60.26 23.09
CA VAL A 14 -31.53 -60.44 24.03
C VAL A 14 -30.41 -61.14 23.26
N SER A 15 -29.75 -60.36 22.41
CA SER A 15 -28.38 -60.64 22.01
C SER A 15 -27.48 -60.03 23.09
N CYS A 16 -27.11 -60.82 24.08
CA CYS A 16 -26.00 -60.50 24.98
C CYS A 16 -25.30 -61.80 25.37
N GLY A 17 -24.11 -62.01 24.80
CA GLY A 17 -23.22 -63.11 25.14
C GLY A 17 -21.78 -62.59 25.15
N GLY A 18 -21.42 -61.85 26.21
CA GLY A 18 -20.05 -61.45 26.52
C GLY A 18 -19.46 -60.34 25.64
N LYS A 19 -19.93 -59.10 25.81
CA LYS A 19 -19.17 -57.93 25.30
C LYS A 19 -17.89 -57.78 26.13
N ALA A 20 -16.74 -57.95 25.48
CA ALA A 20 -15.47 -57.44 26.01
C ALA A 20 -15.62 -55.92 26.25
N PRO A 21 -15.11 -55.39 27.38
CA PRO A 21 -15.32 -54.00 27.74
C PRO A 21 -14.77 -53.08 26.64
N SER A 22 -15.55 -52.08 26.25
CA SER A 22 -15.10 -51.09 25.27
C SER A 22 -13.93 -50.28 25.87
N ILE A 23 -13.06 -49.74 25.01
CA ILE A 23 -11.90 -48.94 25.46
C ILE A 23 -12.37 -47.79 26.37
N ASP A 24 -13.55 -47.22 26.09
CA ASP A 24 -14.16 -46.16 26.88
C ASP A 24 -14.58 -46.60 28.30
N GLU A 25 -14.97 -47.87 28.49
CA GLU A 25 -15.26 -48.44 29.83
C GLU A 25 -13.98 -48.80 30.59
N LEU A 26 -12.94 -49.29 29.90
CA LEU A 26 -11.64 -49.64 30.50
C LEU A 26 -10.84 -48.40 30.96
N LEU A 27 -10.96 -47.28 30.23
CA LEU A 27 -10.32 -46.02 30.58
C LEU A 27 -10.99 -45.34 31.80
N ALA A 28 -12.29 -45.57 32.02
CA ALA A 28 -13.04 -45.02 33.16
C ALA A 28 -12.79 -45.77 34.49
N GLN A 29 -12.43 -47.06 34.44
CA GLN A 29 -12.14 -47.90 35.62
C GLN A 29 -10.69 -47.80 36.12
N GLY A 30 -9.76 -47.26 35.33
CA GLY A 30 -8.38 -47.02 35.75
C GLY A 30 -7.52 -48.28 35.97
N ASP A 31 -7.87 -49.42 35.40
CA ASP A 31 -7.09 -50.66 35.50
C ASP A 31 -6.04 -50.75 34.37
N GLU A 32 -4.80 -50.36 34.69
CA GLU A 32 -3.68 -50.28 33.73
C GLU A 32 -3.36 -51.62 33.04
N LYS A 33 -3.60 -52.76 33.71
CA LYS A 33 -3.27 -54.08 33.14
C LYS A 33 -4.23 -54.49 32.03
N ALA A 34 -5.51 -54.18 32.17
CA ALA A 34 -6.52 -54.46 31.16
C ALA A 34 -6.32 -53.59 29.90
N ILE A 35 -5.92 -52.32 30.09
CA ILE A 35 -5.61 -51.39 28.99
C ILE A 35 -4.37 -51.84 28.21
N ALA A 36 -3.30 -52.28 28.91
CA ALA A 36 -2.09 -52.78 28.27
C ALA A 36 -2.35 -54.05 27.44
N ALA A 37 -3.19 -54.96 27.95
CA ALA A 37 -3.60 -56.16 27.23
C ALA A 37 -4.40 -55.80 25.96
N LYS A 38 -5.37 -54.88 26.06
CA LYS A 38 -6.16 -54.44 24.89
C LYS A 38 -5.35 -53.66 23.87
N LYS A 39 -4.41 -52.82 24.31
CA LYS A 39 -3.45 -52.13 23.43
C LYS A 39 -2.59 -53.13 22.64
N THR A 40 -2.13 -54.19 23.29
CA THR A 40 -1.35 -55.24 22.63
C THR A 40 -2.19 -56.01 21.61
N GLU A 41 -3.44 -56.32 21.93
CA GLU A 41 -4.39 -56.95 21.00
C GLU A 41 -4.65 -56.06 19.77
N LEU A 42 -4.90 -54.76 19.96
CA LEU A 42 -5.13 -53.81 18.87
C LEU A 42 -3.88 -53.59 18.01
N ASN A 43 -2.69 -53.59 18.60
CA ASN A 43 -1.44 -53.52 17.85
C ASN A 43 -1.23 -54.78 17.00
N ASN A 44 -1.57 -55.95 17.52
CA ASN A 44 -1.51 -57.20 16.75
C ASN A 44 -2.54 -57.19 15.60
N GLN A 45 -3.76 -56.69 15.85
CA GLN A 45 -4.76 -56.49 14.80
C GLN A 45 -4.28 -55.50 13.74
N LYS A 46 -3.68 -54.37 14.15
CA LYS A 46 -3.09 -53.39 13.23
C LYS A 46 -2.00 -54.03 12.36
N ALA A 47 -1.09 -54.79 12.94
CA ALA A 47 -0.05 -55.49 12.19
C ALA A 47 -0.65 -56.45 11.14
N SER A 48 -1.71 -57.19 11.49
CA SER A 48 -2.40 -58.08 10.54
C SER A 48 -3.14 -57.33 9.41
N ILE A 49 -3.70 -56.16 9.73
CA ILE A 49 -4.36 -55.28 8.76
C ILE A 49 -3.32 -54.69 7.81
N ASP A 50 -2.17 -54.24 8.32
CA ASP A 50 -1.08 -53.70 7.52
C ASP A 50 -0.49 -54.76 6.57
N GLU A 51 -0.34 -56.01 7.03
CA GLU A 51 0.04 -57.13 6.14
C GLU A 51 -1.01 -57.40 5.05
N THR A 52 -2.29 -57.28 5.38
CA THR A 52 -3.38 -57.47 4.42
C THR A 52 -3.44 -56.33 3.40
N LEU A 53 -3.24 -55.08 3.84
CA LEU A 53 -3.13 -53.92 2.97
C LEU A 53 -1.94 -54.04 2.02
N LYS A 54 -0.81 -54.55 2.52
CA LYS A 54 0.37 -54.80 1.68
C LYS A 54 0.08 -55.82 0.57
N LYS A 55 -0.58 -56.94 0.89
CA LYS A 55 -1.01 -57.93 -0.12
C LYS A 55 -1.95 -57.34 -1.16
N ILE A 56 -2.87 -56.45 -0.73
CA ILE A 56 -3.78 -55.75 -1.65
C ILE A 56 -3.01 -54.78 -2.54
N GLN A 57 -2.06 -54.02 -1.98
CA GLN A 57 -1.20 -53.10 -2.75
C GLN A 57 -0.32 -53.85 -3.74
N ASP A 58 0.28 -54.97 -3.34
CA ASP A 58 1.10 -55.80 -4.23
C ASP A 58 0.25 -56.36 -5.38
N TYR A 59 -0.95 -56.86 -5.10
CA TYR A 59 -1.90 -57.30 -6.14
C TYR A 59 -2.33 -56.15 -7.06
N GLN A 60 -2.61 -54.96 -6.51
CA GLN A 60 -2.96 -53.76 -7.29
C GLN A 60 -1.78 -53.24 -8.12
N ASN A 61 -0.54 -53.41 -7.69
CA ASN A 61 0.63 -53.03 -8.49
C ASN A 61 0.86 -54.00 -9.66
N GLU A 62 0.47 -55.27 -9.52
CA GLU A 62 0.57 -56.28 -10.58
C GLU A 62 -0.62 -56.27 -11.55
N HIS A 63 -1.84 -55.93 -11.09
CA HIS A 63 -3.09 -56.03 -11.86
C HIS A 63 -3.87 -54.72 -12.01
N GLY A 64 -3.48 -53.65 -11.32
CA GLY A 64 -4.11 -52.34 -11.41
C GLY A 64 -3.49 -51.47 -12.51
N ASP A 65 -4.30 -50.58 -13.08
CA ASP A 65 -3.81 -49.55 -13.99
C ASP A 65 -2.74 -48.71 -13.28
N LYS A 66 -1.51 -48.73 -13.80
CA LYS A 66 -0.43 -47.85 -13.35
C LYS A 66 -0.93 -46.40 -13.33
N PRO A 67 -0.64 -45.61 -12.28
CA PRO A 67 -1.04 -44.21 -12.25
C PRO A 67 -0.52 -43.51 -13.51
N ILE A 68 -1.43 -42.90 -14.26
CA ILE A 68 -1.14 -42.17 -15.49
C ILE A 68 -0.07 -41.12 -15.15
N ASN A 69 1.11 -41.23 -15.78
CA ASN A 69 2.18 -40.26 -15.62
C ASN A 69 1.71 -38.93 -16.22
N THR A 70 1.09 -38.08 -15.41
CA THR A 70 0.67 -36.73 -15.84
C THR A 70 1.92 -35.94 -16.22
N GLN A 71 1.99 -35.53 -17.48
CA GLN A 71 3.11 -34.75 -17.98
C GLN A 71 3.11 -33.37 -17.32
N VAL A 72 4.19 -33.07 -16.60
CA VAL A 72 4.41 -31.76 -15.98
C VAL A 72 5.63 -31.10 -16.62
N SER A 73 5.54 -29.80 -16.86
CA SER A 73 6.65 -28.98 -17.34
C SER A 73 7.21 -28.18 -16.18
N THR A 74 8.52 -28.26 -15.97
CA THR A 74 9.23 -27.51 -14.94
C THR A 74 10.26 -26.60 -15.59
N MET A 75 10.52 -25.45 -14.98
CA MET A 75 11.61 -24.57 -15.36
C MET A 75 12.49 -24.27 -14.15
N ILE A 76 13.80 -24.21 -14.38
CA ILE A 76 14.76 -23.83 -13.34
C ILE A 76 14.87 -22.31 -13.37
N VAL A 77 14.44 -21.67 -12.28
CA VAL A 77 14.56 -20.22 -12.09
C VAL A 77 16.01 -19.88 -11.75
N LYS A 78 16.58 -18.88 -12.44
CA LYS A 78 17.91 -18.32 -12.15
C LYS A 78 17.73 -16.89 -11.66
N ASP A 79 18.52 -16.53 -10.65
CA ASP A 79 18.55 -15.16 -10.14
C ASP A 79 19.18 -14.22 -11.17
N THR A 80 18.55 -13.07 -11.38
CA THR A 80 18.98 -12.04 -12.31
C THR A 80 18.66 -10.67 -11.71
N LEU A 81 19.56 -9.70 -11.89
CA LEU A 81 19.29 -8.31 -11.53
C LEU A 81 18.03 -7.82 -12.26
N PHE A 82 17.06 -7.36 -11.47
CA PHE A 82 15.80 -6.82 -11.96
C PHE A 82 15.77 -5.31 -11.70
N ASP A 83 15.98 -4.54 -12.76
CA ASP A 83 15.85 -3.08 -12.72
C ASP A 83 14.40 -2.69 -12.99
N HIS A 84 13.73 -2.17 -11.96
CA HIS A 84 12.34 -1.74 -12.04
C HIS A 84 12.28 -0.25 -12.36
N TYR A 85 11.73 0.09 -13.53
CA TYR A 85 11.47 1.47 -13.94
C TYR A 85 9.98 1.78 -13.83
N ILE A 86 9.66 3.00 -13.42
CA ILE A 86 8.29 3.53 -13.39
C ILE A 86 8.27 4.75 -14.28
N GLU A 87 7.38 4.76 -15.27
CA GLU A 87 7.14 5.91 -16.11
C GLU A 87 6.10 6.82 -15.46
N LEU A 88 6.51 8.06 -15.16
CA LEU A 88 5.64 9.06 -14.57
C LEU A 88 5.42 10.18 -15.57
N GLN A 89 4.16 10.49 -15.84
CA GLN A 89 3.78 11.64 -16.65
C GLN A 89 3.73 12.88 -15.77
N GLY A 90 4.37 13.95 -16.23
CA GLY A 90 4.40 15.23 -15.52
C GLY A 90 4.15 16.40 -16.47
N SER A 91 3.58 17.48 -15.93
CA SER A 91 3.49 18.77 -16.60
C SER A 91 4.59 19.70 -16.10
N VAL A 92 5.02 20.63 -16.95
CA VAL A 92 5.98 21.68 -16.59
C VAL A 92 5.22 22.98 -16.44
N ASP A 93 5.29 23.55 -15.25
CA ASP A 93 4.68 24.85 -14.94
C ASP A 93 5.74 25.90 -14.62
N THR A 94 5.39 27.17 -14.88
CA THR A 94 6.22 28.30 -14.51
C THR A 94 6.24 28.47 -12.99
N LYS A 95 7.43 28.54 -12.39
CA LYS A 95 7.58 28.82 -10.95
C LYS A 95 6.95 30.15 -10.55
N GLN A 96 7.00 31.14 -11.44
CA GLN A 96 6.52 32.50 -11.21
C GLN A 96 5.87 33.00 -12.49
N ASN A 97 4.61 33.41 -12.39
CA ASN A 97 3.88 34.12 -13.43
C ASN A 97 3.45 35.45 -12.83
N ILE A 98 4.03 36.56 -13.32
CA ILE A 98 3.81 37.90 -12.77
C ILE A 98 3.25 38.83 -13.85
N THR A 99 2.23 39.58 -13.48
CA THR A 99 1.70 40.67 -14.30
C THR A 99 2.31 41.98 -13.80
N ILE A 100 3.02 42.68 -14.68
CA ILE A 100 3.66 43.96 -14.34
C ILE A 100 2.63 45.07 -14.57
N MET A 101 2.31 45.79 -13.50
CA MET A 101 1.45 46.97 -13.55
C MET A 101 2.26 48.18 -13.11
N PRO A 102 2.03 49.36 -13.71
CA PRO A 102 2.68 50.57 -13.27
C PRO A 102 2.13 51.02 -11.92
N GLU A 103 3.01 51.56 -11.07
CA GLU A 103 2.63 52.10 -9.75
C GLU A 103 1.78 53.37 -9.84
N MET A 104 1.92 54.11 -10.95
CA MET A 104 1.19 55.34 -11.22
C MET A 104 0.56 55.30 -12.61
N SER A 105 -0.65 55.86 -12.71
CA SER A 105 -1.33 56.03 -13.99
C SER A 105 -0.63 57.09 -14.81
N GLY A 106 -0.34 56.78 -16.08
CA GLY A 106 0.24 57.73 -17.03
C GLY A 106 0.15 57.20 -18.45
N LEU A 107 0.56 58.02 -19.42
CA LEU A 107 0.56 57.63 -20.82
C LEU A 107 1.80 56.80 -21.14
N LEU A 108 1.62 55.62 -21.75
CA LEU A 108 2.75 54.80 -22.21
C LEU A 108 3.49 55.52 -23.34
N THR A 109 4.71 56.00 -23.06
CA THR A 109 5.51 56.75 -24.02
C THR A 109 6.31 55.82 -24.93
N GLN A 110 6.93 54.78 -24.35
CA GLN A 110 7.83 53.91 -25.09
C GLN A 110 7.89 52.50 -24.47
N VAL A 111 8.02 51.49 -25.32
CA VAL A 111 8.28 50.10 -24.93
C VAL A 111 9.67 49.72 -25.45
N TYR A 112 10.54 49.21 -24.57
CA TYR A 112 11.94 48.89 -24.87
C TYR A 112 12.16 47.40 -25.17
N VAL A 113 11.15 46.56 -24.96
CA VAL A 113 11.23 45.11 -25.08
C VAL A 113 10.25 44.58 -26.12
N LYS A 114 10.58 43.42 -26.68
CA LYS A 114 9.72 42.68 -27.61
C LYS A 114 9.15 41.44 -26.93
N GLU A 115 8.04 40.95 -27.45
CA GLU A 115 7.43 39.70 -26.99
C GLU A 115 8.43 38.53 -27.12
N GLY A 116 8.49 37.69 -26.08
CA GLY A 116 9.42 36.55 -25.99
C GLY A 116 10.88 36.92 -25.68
N GLN A 117 11.21 38.20 -25.53
CA GLN A 117 12.57 38.63 -25.18
C GLN A 117 12.91 38.25 -23.73
N LYS A 118 14.11 37.70 -23.52
CA LYS A 118 14.64 37.48 -22.17
C LYS A 118 15.08 38.82 -21.57
N VAL A 119 14.65 39.07 -20.33
CA VAL A 119 14.97 40.29 -19.57
C VAL A 119 15.59 39.92 -18.22
N VAL A 120 16.35 40.84 -17.65
CA VAL A 120 16.97 40.67 -16.32
C VAL A 120 16.30 41.56 -15.28
N ALA A 121 16.44 41.22 -14.00
CA ALA A 121 15.93 42.04 -12.91
C ALA A 121 16.53 43.46 -12.95
N GLY A 122 15.68 44.48 -12.83
CA GLY A 122 16.07 45.89 -12.92
C GLY A 122 16.15 46.46 -14.33
N GLN A 123 15.94 45.65 -15.38
CA GLN A 123 15.88 46.16 -16.74
C GLN A 123 14.62 46.99 -16.98
N ILE A 124 14.77 48.16 -17.61
CA ILE A 124 13.63 49.02 -17.99
C ILE A 124 12.87 48.36 -19.15
N LEU A 125 11.60 48.06 -18.91
CA LEU A 125 10.73 47.41 -19.91
C LEU A 125 9.95 48.43 -20.74
N ALA A 126 9.45 49.47 -20.07
CA ALA A 126 8.66 50.52 -20.68
C ALA A 126 8.85 51.84 -19.91
N LYS A 127 8.60 52.95 -20.60
CA LYS A 127 8.54 54.28 -20.00
C LYS A 127 7.13 54.83 -20.11
N ILE A 128 6.64 55.31 -18.97
CA ILE A 128 5.34 55.97 -18.85
C ILE A 128 5.62 57.44 -18.55
N ASP A 129 4.81 58.31 -19.13
CA ASP A 129 4.81 59.74 -18.84
C ASP A 129 4.27 59.98 -17.43
N ASP A 130 5.04 60.68 -16.61
CA ASP A 130 4.74 60.94 -15.20
C ASP A 130 3.76 62.10 -15.00
N GLY A 131 3.22 62.66 -16.09
CA GLY A 131 2.04 63.52 -16.07
C GLY A 131 2.21 64.84 -15.31
N GLY A 132 3.44 65.28 -15.06
CA GLY A 132 3.71 66.48 -14.27
C GLY A 132 4.48 66.22 -12.97
N LEU A 133 4.63 64.95 -12.59
CA LEU A 133 5.23 64.59 -11.29
C LEU A 133 6.72 64.94 -11.24
N SER A 134 7.44 64.82 -12.35
CA SER A 134 8.84 65.25 -12.42
C SER A 134 9.00 66.74 -12.11
N GLN A 135 8.11 67.59 -12.60
CA GLN A 135 8.14 69.03 -12.30
C GLN A 135 7.80 69.31 -10.84
N GLN A 136 6.86 68.56 -10.25
CA GLN A 136 6.52 68.68 -8.84
C GLN A 136 7.71 68.29 -7.94
N ILE A 137 8.42 67.21 -8.27
CA ILE A 137 9.64 66.79 -7.57
C ILE A 137 10.71 67.89 -7.65
N GLN A 138 10.92 68.48 -8.83
CA GLN A 138 11.88 69.58 -8.99
C GLN A 138 11.52 70.78 -8.11
N GLN A 139 10.24 71.15 -8.04
CA GLN A 139 9.79 72.24 -7.17
C GLN A 139 10.08 71.94 -5.68
N MET A 140 9.82 70.71 -5.25
CA MET A 140 10.11 70.28 -3.87
C MET A 140 11.62 70.26 -3.58
N GLN A 141 12.45 69.81 -4.51
CA GLN A 141 13.92 69.84 -4.36
C GLN A 141 14.45 71.27 -4.19
N VAL A 142 13.91 72.24 -4.93
CA VAL A 142 14.27 73.65 -4.77
C VAL A 142 13.87 74.17 -3.39
N GLN A 143 12.68 73.82 -2.90
CA GLN A 143 12.23 74.18 -1.55
C GLN A 143 13.10 73.54 -0.47
N GLU A 144 13.47 72.27 -0.63
CA GLU A 144 14.40 71.56 0.26
C GLU A 144 15.75 72.27 0.32
N GLN A 145 16.32 72.64 -0.83
CA GLN A 145 17.60 73.32 -0.90
C GLN A 145 17.55 74.71 -0.24
N LEU A 146 16.46 75.45 -0.43
CA LEU A 146 16.25 76.73 0.26
C LEU A 146 16.11 76.55 1.78
N ALA A 147 15.38 75.53 2.22
CA ALA A 147 15.23 75.22 3.64
C ALA A 147 16.56 74.83 4.28
N LYS A 148 17.35 73.99 3.58
CA LYS A 148 18.69 73.56 4.02
C LYS A 148 19.65 74.73 4.15
N THR A 149 19.73 75.59 3.13
CA THR A 149 20.59 76.79 3.18
C THR A 149 20.18 77.75 4.29
N THR A 150 18.87 77.89 4.53
CA THR A 150 18.33 78.71 5.62
C THR A 150 18.69 78.12 6.99
N PHE A 151 18.54 76.80 7.17
CA PHE A 151 18.91 76.09 8.39
C PHE A 151 20.41 76.21 8.67
N GLU A 152 21.26 75.93 7.67
CA GLU A 152 22.72 76.04 7.80
C GLU A 152 23.14 77.47 8.17
N ARG A 153 22.47 78.48 7.60
CA ARG A 153 22.70 79.88 7.96
C ARG A 153 22.31 80.17 9.40
N GLN A 154 21.13 79.72 9.84
CA GLN A 154 20.67 79.91 11.22
C GLN A 154 21.59 79.20 12.22
N LYS A 155 22.03 77.98 11.90
CA LYS A 155 22.98 77.23 12.72
C LYS A 155 24.31 77.96 12.87
N ARG A 156 24.89 78.47 11.77
CA ARG A 156 26.14 79.26 11.83
C ARG A 156 26.01 80.50 12.70
N LEU A 157 24.86 81.17 12.69
CA LEU A 157 24.60 82.34 13.55
C LEU A 157 24.45 81.93 15.01
N TRP A 158 23.77 80.81 15.28
CA TRP A 158 23.62 80.28 16.63
C TRP A 158 24.96 79.87 17.25
N ASP A 159 25.82 79.17 16.49
CA ASP A 159 27.12 78.70 16.95
C ASP A 159 28.12 79.83 17.26
N GLN A 160 27.84 81.07 16.83
CA GLN A 160 28.64 82.26 17.12
C GLN A 160 28.21 83.02 18.37
N THR A 161 27.10 82.60 19.02
CA THR A 161 26.57 83.21 20.25
C THR A 161 26.95 82.37 21.46
#